data_AF-A0A8D2D2V3-F1
#
_entry.id   AF-A0A8D2D2V3-F1
#
_cell.length_a   1.000
_cell.length_b   1.000
_cell.length_c   1.000
_cell.angle_alpha   90.00
_cell.angle_beta   90.00
_cell.angle_gamma   90.00
#
_symmetry.space_group_name_H-M   'P 1'
#
loop_
_entity.id
_entity.type
_entity.pdbx_description
1 polymer ?
#
loop_
_entity_poly.entity_id
_entity_poly.type
_entity_poly.pdbx_seq_one_letter_code
_entity_poly.pdbx_strand_id
1 'polypeptide(L)'
;MILHEGAFKVVERGQGGDLPYKIRYMGIFLVIETRSGLVVSWDRKTSVFLGLHQHYKGRVCGLCGNFDGNALNDFTTRSQAVVSDALEFGNSWKFSPSCPDALVPKDPCTTNPYRKAWAQKQCSIIHSATFATCHSQVDSTKYYEACMHDACACDTGGDCECFCTAVAAYARACHEAGVCVSWRTPDVCPLFCDYYNPHGECEWHYQPCGAPCLRTCRNPSAHCLFDMPGLEGECSVQDPLPGQSSHFEVSLLPEVGC
;
A
#
# COMPACT_ATOMS: atom_id res chain seq x y z
N MET A 1 15.00 -12.73 -3.96
CA MET A 1 13.66 -13.09 -3.47
C MET A 1 12.66 -12.84 -4.59
N ILE A 2 11.65 -13.69 -4.71
CA ILE A 2 10.55 -13.54 -5.68
C ILE A 2 9.26 -13.39 -4.85
N LEU A 3 8.47 -12.37 -5.13
CA LEU A 3 7.14 -12.15 -4.55
C LEU A 3 6.10 -12.62 -5.58
N HIS A 4 5.21 -13.53 -5.20
CA HIS A 4 4.24 -14.13 -6.12
C HIS A 4 3.01 -14.62 -5.34
N GLU A 5 1.80 -14.24 -5.77
CA GLU A 5 0.52 -14.73 -5.23
C GLU A 5 0.43 -14.70 -3.70
N GLY A 6 0.75 -13.56 -3.09
CA GLY A 6 0.73 -13.38 -1.63
C GLY A 6 1.81 -14.13 -0.84
N ALA A 7 2.66 -14.91 -1.51
CA ALA A 7 3.80 -15.61 -0.91
C ALA A 7 5.14 -15.02 -1.37
N PHE A 8 6.21 -15.33 -0.63
CA PHE A 8 7.57 -15.01 -1.03
C PHE A 8 8.41 -16.29 -1.13
N LYS A 9 9.27 -16.36 -2.15
CA LYS A 9 10.27 -17.41 -2.32
C LYS A 9 11.66 -16.80 -2.24
N VAL A 10 12.45 -17.26 -1.27
CA VAL A 10 13.88 -16.94 -1.23
C VAL A 10 14.57 -17.80 -2.28
N VAL A 11 15.22 -17.16 -3.24
CA VAL A 11 16.07 -17.81 -4.24
C VAL A 11 17.49 -17.42 -3.90
N GLU A 12 18.28 -18.37 -3.40
CA GLU A 12 19.70 -18.18 -3.20
C GLU A 12 20.39 -18.16 -4.57
N ARG A 13 21.12 -17.08 -4.84
CA ARG A 13 21.96 -16.94 -6.04
C ARG A 13 23.47 -17.06 -5.73
N GLY A 14 23.84 -17.53 -4.54
CA GLY A 14 25.23 -17.68 -4.08
C GLY A 14 25.35 -18.53 -2.81
N GLN A 15 26.58 -18.79 -2.33
CA GLN A 15 26.81 -19.61 -1.14
C GLN A 15 26.24 -18.97 0.13
N GLY A 16 25.53 -19.80 0.91
CA GLY A 16 24.75 -19.44 2.09
C GLY A 16 25.53 -18.62 3.12
N GLY A 17 25.03 -17.43 3.38
CA GLY A 17 25.35 -16.60 4.53
C GLY A 17 24.05 -16.06 5.13
N ASP A 18 24.14 -15.47 6.32
CA ASP A 18 23.00 -14.82 6.98
C ASP A 18 22.32 -13.84 6.01
N LEU A 19 21.00 -13.97 5.87
CA LEU A 19 20.21 -13.13 4.98
C LEU A 19 20.38 -11.66 5.43
N PRO A 20 20.86 -10.75 4.56
CA PRO A 20 21.16 -9.36 4.94
C PRO A 20 19.90 -8.50 5.14
N TYR A 21 18.76 -9.13 5.40
CA TYR A 21 17.45 -8.51 5.49
C TYR A 21 16.60 -9.15 6.59
N LYS A 22 15.65 -8.37 7.13
CA LYS A 22 14.62 -8.81 8.05
C LYS A 22 13.27 -8.77 7.35
N ILE A 23 12.45 -9.80 7.55
CA ILE A 23 11.07 -9.82 7.08
C ILE A 23 10.13 -9.62 8.27
N ARG A 24 9.15 -8.75 8.12
CA ARG A 24 8.07 -8.50 9.09
C ARG A 24 6.72 -8.52 8.40
N TYR A 25 5.71 -8.94 9.14
CA TYR A 25 4.32 -8.75 8.76
C TYR A 25 3.79 -7.58 9.58
N MET A 26 3.29 -6.56 8.89
CA MET A 26 2.76 -5.34 9.50
C MET A 26 1.41 -5.05 8.85
N GLY A 27 0.34 -5.35 9.59
CA GLY A 27 -1.01 -5.37 9.05
C GLY A 27 -1.15 -6.25 7.81
N ILE A 28 -1.71 -5.69 6.74
CA ILE A 28 -1.86 -6.44 5.48
C ILE A 28 -0.56 -6.56 4.66
N PHE A 29 0.52 -5.91 5.10
CA PHE A 29 1.77 -5.81 4.35
C PHE A 29 2.82 -6.83 4.80
N LEU A 30 3.61 -7.27 3.82
CA LEU A 30 4.91 -7.89 4.03
C LEU A 30 6.00 -6.82 3.85
N VAL A 31 6.81 -6.62 4.88
CA VAL A 31 7.87 -5.62 4.91
C VAL A 31 9.24 -6.30 4.95
N ILE A 32 10.12 -5.91 4.03
CA ILE A 32 11.50 -6.39 3.93
C ILE A 32 12.43 -5.20 4.20
N GLU A 33 13.20 -5.28 5.28
CA GLU A 33 14.19 -4.28 5.67
C GLU A 33 15.59 -4.82 5.40
N THR A 34 16.42 -4.13 4.61
CA THR A 34 17.83 -4.50 4.43
C THR A 34 18.73 -3.67 5.34
N ARG A 35 19.88 -4.23 5.73
CA ARG A 35 20.92 -3.46 6.45
C ARG A 35 21.49 -2.30 5.63
N SER A 36 21.32 -2.35 4.31
CA SER A 36 21.81 -1.31 3.40
C SER A 36 20.92 -0.08 3.34
N GLY A 37 19.76 -0.04 4.00
CA GLY A 37 18.88 1.13 3.95
C GLY A 37 17.79 1.10 2.89
N LEU A 38 17.44 -0.09 2.38
CA LEU A 38 16.28 -0.31 1.52
C LEU A 38 15.16 -0.98 2.33
N VAL A 39 13.96 -0.44 2.23
CA VAL A 39 12.73 -1.01 2.77
C VAL A 39 11.77 -1.29 1.62
N VAL A 40 11.24 -2.50 1.55
CA VAL A 40 10.21 -2.88 0.58
C VAL A 40 8.96 -3.27 1.34
N SER A 41 7.86 -2.58 1.13
CA SER A 41 6.55 -2.93 1.68
C SER A 41 5.63 -3.39 0.55
N TRP A 42 5.12 -4.61 0.63
CA TRP A 42 4.24 -5.19 -0.38
C TRP A 42 2.91 -5.56 0.25
N ASP A 43 1.81 -5.13 -0.36
CA ASP A 43 0.44 -5.40 0.10
C ASP A 43 -0.03 -6.85 -0.12
N ARG A 44 0.88 -7.72 -0.59
CA ARG A 44 0.63 -9.11 -1.00
C ARG A 44 -0.24 -9.24 -2.25
N LYS A 45 -0.48 -8.13 -2.94
CA LYS A 45 -1.27 -8.01 -4.17
C LYS A 45 -0.43 -7.28 -5.22
N THR A 46 -0.81 -6.07 -5.60
CA THR A 46 -0.22 -5.30 -6.70
C THR A 46 0.59 -4.09 -6.24
N SER A 47 0.46 -3.65 -4.98
CA SER A 47 1.11 -2.42 -4.50
C SER A 47 2.44 -2.72 -3.84
N VAL A 48 3.50 -2.11 -4.38
CA VAL A 48 4.85 -2.17 -3.79
C VAL A 48 5.32 -0.75 -3.49
N PHE A 49 5.77 -0.56 -2.25
CA PHE A 49 6.32 0.71 -1.78
C PHE A 49 7.79 0.53 -1.43
N LEU A 50 8.61 1.44 -1.92
CA LEU A 50 10.06 1.44 -1.72
C LEU A 50 10.45 2.62 -0.83
N GLY A 51 11.09 2.33 0.30
CA GLY A 51 11.75 3.31 1.15
C GLY A 51 13.27 3.22 0.95
N LEU A 52 13.92 4.34 0.66
CA LEU A 52 15.37 4.42 0.51
C LEU A 52 15.96 5.42 1.50
N HIS A 53 17.03 5.03 2.18
CA HIS A 53 17.78 5.97 3.00
C HIS A 53 18.44 7.05 2.15
N GLN A 54 18.58 8.27 2.69
CA GLN A 54 19.10 9.44 1.99
C GLN A 54 20.51 9.28 1.36
N HIS A 55 21.27 8.26 1.73
CA HIS A 55 22.61 8.04 1.14
C HIS A 55 22.54 7.49 -0.29
N TYR A 56 21.37 7.04 -0.73
CA TYR A 56 21.08 6.67 -2.12
C TYR A 56 20.69 7.86 -3.01
N LYS A 57 20.59 9.07 -2.46
CA LYS A 57 20.20 10.28 -3.20
C LYS A 57 21.10 10.48 -4.43
N GLY A 58 20.51 10.52 -5.63
CA GLY A 58 21.23 10.66 -6.90
C GLY A 58 22.13 9.47 -7.28
N ARG A 59 21.97 8.30 -6.64
CA ARG A 59 22.77 7.08 -6.90
C ARG A 59 21.93 5.91 -7.41
N VAL A 60 20.65 6.14 -7.67
CA VAL A 60 19.73 5.13 -8.19
C VAL A 60 19.24 5.55 -9.57
N CYS A 61 18.69 4.58 -10.29
CA CYS A 61 18.05 4.79 -11.58
C CYS A 61 17.00 3.70 -11.78
N GLY A 62 16.05 3.94 -12.67
CA GLY A 62 14.97 3.01 -13.00
C GLY A 62 13.64 3.72 -13.13
N LEU A 63 12.56 2.93 -13.09
CA LEU A 63 11.19 3.44 -13.20
C LEU A 63 10.77 4.36 -12.04
N CYS A 64 11.46 4.27 -10.89
CA CYS A 64 11.24 5.14 -9.72
C CYS A 64 12.11 6.42 -9.74
N GLY A 65 12.71 6.76 -10.89
CA GLY A 65 13.56 7.94 -11.03
C GLY A 65 14.97 7.77 -10.45
N ASN A 66 15.62 8.90 -10.14
CA ASN A 66 17.01 8.93 -9.67
C ASN A 66 17.16 9.38 -8.20
N PHE A 67 16.05 9.76 -7.56
CA PHE A 67 15.99 10.21 -6.17
C PHE A 67 16.95 11.37 -5.87
N ASP A 68 17.09 12.37 -6.75
CA ASP A 68 17.91 13.56 -6.50
C ASP A 68 17.12 14.77 -5.95
N GLY A 69 15.78 14.67 -5.94
CA GLY A 69 14.86 15.73 -5.52
C GLY A 69 14.35 16.63 -6.65
N ASN A 70 14.65 16.30 -7.91
CA ASN A 70 14.22 17.03 -9.10
C ASN A 70 13.33 16.17 -10.01
N ALA A 71 12.02 16.33 -9.89
CA ALA A 71 11.06 15.56 -10.69
C ALA A 71 11.19 15.77 -12.22
N LEU A 72 11.86 16.84 -12.68
CA LEU A 72 12.00 17.15 -14.11
C LEU A 72 12.97 16.21 -14.85
N ASN A 73 13.82 15.48 -14.13
CA ASN A 73 14.79 14.54 -14.73
C ASN A 73 14.50 13.07 -14.39
N ASP A 74 13.39 12.76 -13.71
CA ASP A 74 13.06 11.39 -13.31
C ASP A 74 12.81 10.48 -14.52
N PHE A 75 12.36 11.04 -15.65
CA PHE A 75 12.26 10.32 -16.93
C PHE A 75 13.62 10.24 -17.65
N THR A 76 14.62 9.72 -16.94
CA THR A 76 15.94 9.39 -17.51
C THR A 76 15.94 7.94 -18.02
N THR A 77 16.21 7.75 -19.30
CA THR A 77 16.25 6.42 -19.94
C THR A 77 17.52 5.65 -19.55
N ARG A 78 17.55 4.34 -19.88
CA ARG A 78 18.73 3.49 -19.68
C ARG A 78 19.99 3.99 -20.43
N SER A 79 19.83 4.76 -21.51
CA SER A 79 20.91 5.40 -22.26
C SER A 79 21.29 6.78 -21.71
N GLN A 80 20.79 7.16 -20.53
CA GLN A 80 21.04 8.44 -19.86
C GLN A 80 20.46 9.67 -20.58
N ALA A 81 19.47 9.48 -21.46
CA ALA A 81 18.74 10.58 -22.07
C ALA A 81 17.53 10.96 -21.21
N VAL A 82 17.31 12.26 -21.00
CA VAL A 82 16.10 12.77 -20.35
C VAL A 82 15.02 12.96 -21.41
N VAL A 83 13.87 12.32 -21.21
CA VAL A 83 12.75 12.33 -22.16
C VAL A 83 11.49 12.87 -21.48
N SER A 84 10.55 13.39 -22.26
CA SER A 84 9.24 13.84 -21.76
C SER A 84 8.15 12.79 -21.88
N ASP A 85 8.34 11.80 -22.76
CA ASP A 85 7.35 10.77 -23.05
C ASP A 85 7.48 9.57 -22.08
N ALA A 86 6.39 9.26 -21.38
CA ALA A 86 6.37 8.20 -20.38
C ALA A 86 6.51 6.79 -20.99
N LEU A 87 6.06 6.58 -22.24
CA LEU A 87 6.18 5.29 -22.92
C LEU A 87 7.61 5.05 -23.38
N GLU A 88 8.26 6.06 -23.96
CA GLU A 88 9.68 6.02 -24.28
C GLU A 88 10.52 5.73 -23.04
N PHE A 89 10.25 6.44 -21.94
CA PHE A 89 10.90 6.21 -20.66
C PHE A 89 10.68 4.76 -20.17
N GLY A 90 9.43 4.31 -20.07
CA GLY A 90 9.08 2.98 -19.57
C GLY A 90 9.67 1.84 -20.41
N ASN A 91 9.58 1.95 -21.74
CA ASN A 91 10.10 0.94 -22.67
C ASN A 91 11.64 0.84 -22.62
N SER A 92 12.34 1.94 -22.30
CA SER A 92 13.80 1.92 -22.13
C SER A 92 14.28 1.05 -20.94
N TRP A 93 13.40 0.82 -19.96
CA TRP A 93 13.72 0.09 -18.74
C TRP A 93 13.38 -1.39 -18.76
N LYS A 94 12.84 -1.91 -19.88
CA LYS A 94 12.53 -3.35 -20.03
C LYS A 94 13.71 -4.24 -19.67
N PHE A 95 13.42 -5.35 -18.97
CA PHE A 95 14.46 -6.27 -18.53
C PHE A 95 15.08 -7.05 -19.70
N SER A 96 14.24 -7.51 -20.64
CA SER A 96 14.67 -8.23 -21.83
C SER A 96 14.38 -7.43 -23.09
N PRO A 97 15.31 -7.36 -24.06
CA PRO A 97 15.05 -6.75 -25.36
C PRO A 97 13.96 -7.47 -26.16
N SER A 98 13.71 -8.76 -25.86
CA SER A 98 12.66 -9.56 -26.51
C SER A 98 11.25 -9.18 -26.08
N CYS A 99 11.09 -8.42 -24.99
CA CYS A 99 9.77 -7.92 -24.58
C CYS A 99 9.30 -6.87 -25.61
N PRO A 100 8.04 -6.97 -26.08
CA PRO A 100 7.47 -5.96 -26.96
C PRO A 100 7.39 -4.62 -26.22
N ASP A 101 7.46 -3.54 -26.99
CA ASP A 101 7.26 -2.21 -26.44
C ASP A 101 5.78 -2.03 -26.06
N ALA A 102 5.54 -1.39 -24.92
CA ALA A 102 4.21 -1.05 -24.45
C ALA A 102 3.55 -0.06 -25.42
N LEU A 103 2.27 -0.28 -25.67
CA LEU A 103 1.43 0.60 -26.48
C LEU A 103 0.84 1.72 -25.61
N VAL A 104 0.36 2.78 -26.27
CA VAL A 104 -0.39 3.84 -25.59
C VAL A 104 -1.56 3.22 -24.82
N PRO A 105 -1.66 3.45 -23.48
CA PRO A 105 -2.75 2.93 -22.69
C PRO A 105 -4.08 3.48 -23.23
N LYS A 106 -5.02 2.57 -23.48
CA LYS A 106 -6.40 2.95 -23.80
C LYS A 106 -7.17 3.09 -22.50
N ASP A 107 -8.10 4.03 -22.45
CA ASP A 107 -9.02 4.16 -21.31
C ASP A 107 -9.85 2.86 -21.15
N PRO A 108 -9.69 2.13 -20.03
CA PRO A 108 -10.45 0.91 -19.78
C PRO A 108 -11.94 1.17 -19.66
N CYS A 109 -12.38 2.34 -19.16
CA CYS A 109 -13.80 2.66 -19.07
C CYS A 109 -14.44 2.92 -20.44
N THR A 110 -13.66 3.28 -21.45
CA THR A 110 -14.11 3.36 -22.84
C THR A 110 -14.17 1.98 -23.49
N THR A 111 -13.24 1.08 -23.12
CA THR A 111 -13.21 -0.30 -23.64
C THR A 111 -14.28 -1.18 -22.98
N ASN A 112 -14.56 -0.95 -21.68
CA ASN A 112 -15.51 -1.67 -20.84
C ASN A 112 -16.62 -0.73 -20.31
N PRO A 113 -17.47 -0.15 -21.18
CA PRO A 113 -18.44 0.87 -20.79
C PRO A 113 -19.49 0.39 -19.79
N TYR A 114 -19.80 -0.91 -19.78
CA TYR A 114 -20.74 -1.54 -18.84
C TYR A 114 -20.24 -1.47 -17.38
N ARG A 115 -18.94 -1.32 -17.15
CA ARG A 115 -18.34 -1.21 -15.80
C ARG A 115 -18.32 0.22 -15.26
N LYS A 116 -18.39 1.22 -16.15
CA LYS A 116 -18.19 2.63 -15.81
C LYS A 116 -19.11 3.13 -14.69
N ALA A 117 -20.39 2.76 -14.73
CA ALA A 117 -21.36 3.19 -13.70
C ALA A 117 -21.04 2.60 -12.32
N TRP A 118 -20.60 1.34 -12.27
CA TRP A 118 -20.16 0.71 -11.03
C TRP A 118 -18.88 1.35 -10.51
N ALA A 119 -17.87 1.53 -11.37
CA ALA A 119 -16.61 2.19 -11.02
C ALA A 119 -16.85 3.60 -10.47
N GLN A 120 -17.68 4.41 -11.15
CA GLN A 120 -18.01 5.76 -10.71
C GLN A 120 -18.69 5.78 -9.35
N LYS A 121 -19.61 4.84 -9.09
CA LYS A 121 -20.28 4.72 -7.80
C LYS A 121 -19.29 4.35 -6.69
N GLN A 122 -18.47 3.32 -6.90
CA GLN A 122 -17.55 2.84 -5.86
C GLN A 122 -16.43 3.85 -5.60
N CYS A 123 -15.75 4.33 -6.63
CA CYS A 123 -14.64 5.28 -6.52
C CYS A 123 -15.08 6.64 -5.98
N SER A 124 -16.39 6.98 -5.98
CA SER A 124 -16.89 8.22 -5.39
C SER A 124 -16.57 8.38 -3.90
N ILE A 125 -16.26 7.28 -3.20
CA ILE A 125 -15.80 7.33 -1.81
C ILE A 125 -14.57 8.24 -1.62
N ILE A 126 -13.67 8.31 -2.61
CA ILE A 126 -12.47 9.16 -2.57
C ILE A 126 -12.84 10.65 -2.43
N HIS A 127 -13.97 11.06 -3.00
CA HIS A 127 -14.47 12.44 -2.92
C HIS A 127 -15.55 12.62 -1.83
N SER A 128 -15.91 11.57 -1.11
CA SER A 128 -16.99 11.62 -0.13
C SER A 128 -16.53 12.25 1.19
N ALA A 129 -17.48 12.43 2.10
CA ALA A 129 -17.21 12.89 3.47
C ALA A 129 -16.23 11.98 4.23
N THR A 130 -16.10 10.70 3.84
CA THR A 130 -15.15 9.75 4.43
C THR A 130 -13.71 10.28 4.39
N PHE A 131 -13.33 10.96 3.31
CA PHE A 131 -11.98 11.51 3.12
C PHE A 131 -11.91 13.04 3.26
N ALA A 132 -12.96 13.69 3.76
CA ALA A 132 -13.06 15.15 3.83
C ALA A 132 -11.86 15.82 4.53
N THR A 133 -11.33 15.21 5.59
CA THR A 133 -10.17 15.73 6.32
C THR A 133 -8.88 15.68 5.50
N CYS A 134 -8.76 14.74 4.57
CA CYS A 134 -7.59 14.55 3.72
C CYS A 134 -7.63 15.37 2.43
N HIS A 135 -8.82 15.76 1.93
CA HIS A 135 -8.94 16.53 0.68
C HIS A 135 -8.13 17.82 0.67
N SER A 136 -7.89 18.42 1.84
CA SER A 136 -7.05 19.62 2.00
C SER A 136 -5.54 19.35 1.97
N GLN A 137 -5.12 18.11 2.22
CA GLN A 137 -3.72 17.71 2.34
C GLN A 137 -3.21 17.02 1.06
N VAL A 138 -4.06 16.22 0.41
CA VAL A 138 -3.69 15.43 -0.77
C VAL A 138 -4.77 15.58 -1.84
N ASP A 139 -4.34 16.00 -3.04
CA ASP A 139 -5.22 16.09 -4.22
C ASP A 139 -5.77 14.71 -4.59
N SER A 140 -7.09 14.57 -4.44
CA SER A 140 -7.84 13.34 -4.71
C SER A 140 -7.98 13.00 -6.20
N THR A 141 -7.77 13.95 -7.11
CA THR A 141 -8.10 13.83 -8.55
C THR A 141 -7.40 12.64 -9.19
N LYS A 142 -6.09 12.53 -9.02
CA LYS A 142 -5.29 11.44 -9.60
C LYS A 142 -5.64 10.07 -9.02
N TYR A 143 -6.01 10.01 -7.74
CA TYR A 143 -6.42 8.77 -7.09
C TYR A 143 -7.81 8.33 -7.54
N TYR A 144 -8.74 9.26 -7.75
CA TYR A 144 -10.04 8.97 -8.31
C TYR A 144 -9.93 8.46 -9.75
N GLU A 145 -9.13 9.11 -10.60
CA GLU A 145 -8.88 8.68 -11.97
C GLU A 145 -8.23 7.29 -12.03
N ALA A 146 -7.25 7.02 -11.17
CA ALA A 146 -6.64 5.70 -11.04
C ALA A 146 -7.66 4.64 -10.60
N CYS A 147 -8.49 4.95 -9.60
CA CYS A 147 -9.57 4.05 -9.16
C CYS A 147 -10.54 3.74 -10.29
N MET A 148 -10.98 4.75 -11.05
CA MET A 148 -11.85 4.57 -12.21
C MET A 148 -11.21 3.67 -13.26
N HIS A 149 -9.95 3.94 -13.60
CA HIS A 149 -9.17 3.15 -14.55
C HIS A 149 -9.11 1.67 -14.12
N ASP A 150 -8.72 1.39 -12.89
CA ASP A 150 -8.52 0.02 -12.38
C ASP A 150 -9.85 -0.72 -12.22
N ALA A 151 -10.88 -0.06 -11.70
CA ALA A 151 -12.22 -0.63 -11.54
C ALA A 151 -12.89 -1.00 -12.89
N CYS A 152 -12.57 -0.26 -13.96
CA CYS A 152 -13.01 -0.58 -15.32
C CYS A 152 -12.13 -1.62 -16.01
N ALA A 153 -10.84 -1.72 -15.66
CA ALA A 153 -9.90 -2.67 -16.24
C ALA A 153 -10.03 -4.08 -15.67
N CYS A 154 -10.42 -4.22 -14.40
CA CYS A 154 -10.63 -5.53 -13.77
C CYS A 154 -11.97 -6.11 -14.21
N ASP A 155 -11.99 -6.79 -15.35
CA ASP A 155 -13.19 -7.34 -16.00
C ASP A 155 -13.28 -8.88 -16.00
N THR A 156 -12.24 -9.55 -15.50
CA THR A 156 -12.12 -11.01 -15.46
C THR A 156 -12.38 -11.62 -14.07
N GLY A 157 -12.87 -10.81 -13.12
CA GLY A 157 -13.06 -11.18 -11.71
C GLY A 157 -12.02 -10.54 -10.80
N GLY A 158 -12.34 -10.40 -9.50
CA GLY A 158 -11.48 -9.69 -8.54
C GLY A 158 -11.72 -8.17 -8.49
N ASP A 159 -12.82 -7.69 -9.06
CA ASP A 159 -13.12 -6.26 -9.22
C ASP A 159 -13.13 -5.49 -7.89
N CYS A 160 -13.64 -6.13 -6.82
CA CYS A 160 -13.61 -5.58 -5.47
C CYS A 160 -12.18 -5.38 -4.98
N GLU A 161 -11.25 -6.28 -5.34
CA GLU A 161 -9.85 -6.17 -4.95
C GLU A 161 -9.16 -4.97 -5.59
N CYS A 162 -9.37 -4.75 -6.90
CA CYS A 162 -8.82 -3.59 -7.61
C CYS A 162 -9.33 -2.27 -7.02
N PHE A 163 -10.65 -2.18 -6.78
CA PHE A 163 -11.26 -1.04 -6.10
C PHE A 163 -10.65 -0.80 -4.70
N CYS A 164 -10.57 -1.84 -3.87
CA CYS A 164 -10.06 -1.70 -2.51
C CYS A 164 -8.58 -1.30 -2.48
N THR A 165 -7.77 -1.81 -3.40
CA THR A 165 -6.35 -1.43 -3.52
C THR A 165 -6.21 0.03 -3.94
N ALA A 166 -7.01 0.50 -4.91
CA ALA A 166 -6.98 1.89 -5.35
C ALA A 166 -7.39 2.88 -4.24
N VAL A 167 -8.44 2.57 -3.47
CA VAL A 167 -8.86 3.41 -2.34
C VAL A 167 -7.83 3.37 -1.19
N ALA A 168 -7.24 2.20 -0.91
CA ALA A 168 -6.17 2.06 0.08
C ALA A 168 -4.95 2.92 -0.27
N ALA A 169 -4.63 3.09 -1.55
CA ALA A 169 -3.54 3.96 -1.98
C ALA A 169 -3.80 5.44 -1.62
N TYR A 170 -5.05 5.91 -1.72
CA TYR A 170 -5.40 7.26 -1.27
C TYR A 170 -5.37 7.39 0.25
N ALA A 171 -5.92 6.41 0.98
CA ALA A 171 -5.86 6.37 2.44
C ALA A 171 -4.41 6.39 2.96
N ARG A 172 -3.51 5.68 2.29
CA ARG A 172 -2.08 5.72 2.60
C ARG A 172 -1.48 7.11 2.36
N ALA A 173 -1.78 7.74 1.23
CA ALA A 173 -1.28 9.08 0.94
C ALA A 173 -1.76 10.10 1.98
N CYS A 174 -3.01 9.97 2.44
CA CYS A 174 -3.54 10.73 3.57
C CYS A 174 -2.75 10.49 4.84
N HIS A 175 -2.45 9.23 5.16
CA HIS A 175 -1.69 8.88 6.35
C HIS A 175 -0.27 9.44 6.31
N GLU A 176 0.41 9.36 5.17
CA GLU A 176 1.74 9.95 4.95
C GLU A 176 1.73 11.48 5.06
N ALA A 177 0.60 12.12 4.74
CA ALA A 177 0.35 13.54 4.99
C ALA A 177 -0.12 13.85 6.44
N GLY A 178 -0.13 12.86 7.33
CA GLY A 178 -0.48 13.01 8.75
C GLY A 178 -1.96 12.88 9.08
N VAL A 179 -2.81 12.47 8.13
CA VAL A 179 -4.25 12.30 8.33
C VAL A 179 -4.62 10.83 8.31
N CYS A 180 -4.99 10.29 9.48
CA CYS A 180 -5.49 8.93 9.57
C CYS A 180 -6.97 8.85 9.20
N VAL A 181 -7.33 8.07 8.18
CA VAL A 181 -8.72 7.92 7.71
C VAL A 181 -9.18 6.47 7.86
N SER A 182 -10.25 6.26 8.63
CA SER A 182 -10.94 4.96 8.70
C SER A 182 -12.02 4.89 7.63
N TRP A 183 -11.74 4.22 6.52
CA TRP A 183 -12.61 4.20 5.34
C TRP A 183 -13.29 2.85 5.06
N ARG A 184 -12.77 1.76 5.65
CA ARG A 184 -13.34 0.42 5.53
C ARG A 184 -14.57 0.27 6.40
N THR A 185 -15.56 -0.46 5.89
CA THR A 185 -16.80 -0.82 6.59
C THR A 185 -17.16 -2.28 6.27
N PRO A 186 -18.13 -2.90 6.96
CA PRO A 186 -18.61 -4.24 6.60
C PRO A 186 -19.05 -4.36 5.13
N ASP A 187 -19.57 -3.28 4.54
CA ASP A 187 -20.03 -3.23 3.15
C ASP A 187 -18.95 -2.75 2.17
N VAL A 188 -17.91 -2.08 2.65
CA VAL A 188 -16.86 -1.47 1.83
C VAL A 188 -15.49 -2.02 2.25
N CYS A 189 -14.96 -2.93 1.43
CA CYS A 189 -13.62 -3.48 1.60
C CYS A 189 -13.34 -4.04 3.02
N PRO A 190 -14.21 -4.94 3.53
CA PRO A 190 -14.10 -5.42 4.90
C PRO A 190 -12.77 -6.13 5.17
N LEU A 191 -12.30 -6.00 6.42
CA LEU A 191 -11.18 -6.77 6.97
C LEU A 191 -11.68 -7.56 8.17
N PHE A 192 -11.38 -8.85 8.19
CA PHE A 192 -11.82 -9.79 9.22
C PHE A 192 -10.77 -9.93 10.32
N CYS A 193 -10.58 -8.89 11.13
CA CYS A 193 -9.65 -8.94 12.27
C CYS A 193 -10.19 -9.78 13.44
N ASP A 194 -11.50 -9.87 13.56
CA ASP A 194 -12.23 -10.69 14.54
C ASP A 194 -11.95 -12.18 14.39
N TYR A 195 -11.58 -12.64 13.18
CA TYR A 195 -11.11 -14.00 12.93
C TYR A 195 -9.96 -14.44 13.85
N TYR A 196 -9.14 -13.50 14.31
CA TYR A 196 -8.00 -13.78 15.19
C TYR A 196 -8.37 -13.84 16.68
N ASN A 197 -9.59 -13.47 17.06
CA ASN A 197 -10.03 -13.52 18.44
C ASN A 197 -10.31 -14.96 18.89
N PRO A 198 -9.80 -15.38 20.06
CA PRO A 198 -10.29 -16.56 20.75
C PRO A 198 -11.78 -16.43 21.09
N HIS A 199 -12.48 -17.56 21.25
CA HIS A 199 -13.92 -17.55 21.55
C HIS A 199 -14.23 -16.76 22.83
N GLY A 200 -15.03 -15.70 22.69
CA GLY A 200 -15.47 -14.86 23.80
C GLY A 200 -14.51 -13.72 24.17
N GLU A 201 -13.44 -13.54 23.40
CA GLU A 201 -12.48 -12.43 23.56
C GLU A 201 -12.62 -11.44 22.38
N CYS A 202 -12.22 -10.19 22.61
CA CYS A 202 -12.24 -9.12 21.62
C CYS A 202 -10.96 -8.31 21.77
N GLU A 203 -9.84 -8.94 21.42
CA GLU A 203 -8.53 -8.31 21.55
C GLU A 203 -8.10 -7.68 20.22
N TRP A 204 -8.30 -8.39 19.11
CA TRP A 204 -7.86 -7.99 17.79
C TRP A 204 -8.85 -7.03 17.13
N HIS A 205 -8.43 -5.78 16.95
CA HIS A 205 -9.21 -4.75 16.28
C HIS A 205 -8.50 -4.20 15.04
N TYR A 206 -9.28 -3.81 14.03
CA TYR A 206 -8.76 -3.11 12.85
C TYR A 206 -8.24 -1.73 13.24
N GLN A 207 -6.95 -1.51 13.02
CA GLN A 207 -6.34 -0.18 13.05
C GLN A 207 -6.15 0.35 11.62
N PRO A 208 -6.81 1.46 11.24
CA PRO A 208 -6.78 1.97 9.87
C PRO A 208 -5.41 2.48 9.43
N CYS A 209 -4.58 2.91 10.38
CA CYS A 209 -3.26 3.49 10.09
C CYS A 209 -2.12 2.72 10.76
N GLY A 210 -2.42 1.63 11.48
CA GLY A 210 -1.46 0.83 12.22
C GLY A 210 -0.66 1.60 13.28
N ALA A 211 0.23 0.87 13.95
CA ALA A 211 1.18 1.43 14.91
C ALA A 211 2.58 1.53 14.27
N PRO A 212 3.28 2.67 14.42
CA PRO A 212 4.66 2.76 14.00
C PRO A 212 5.52 1.85 14.89
N CYS A 213 6.11 0.82 14.27
CA CYS A 213 7.05 -0.10 14.90
C CYS A 213 6.54 -0.87 16.14
N LEU A 214 5.78 -1.94 15.91
CA LEU A 214 5.25 -2.78 16.98
C LEU A 214 6.30 -3.49 17.85
N ARG A 215 5.99 -3.59 19.15
CA ARG A 215 6.61 -4.57 20.06
C ARG A 215 6.09 -5.96 19.73
N THR A 216 7.01 -6.87 19.44
CA THR A 216 6.69 -8.29 19.18
C THR A 216 7.76 -9.16 19.83
N CYS A 217 7.53 -10.47 19.95
CA CYS A 217 8.58 -11.39 20.43
C CYS A 217 9.87 -11.32 19.58
N ARG A 218 9.77 -10.95 18.30
CA ARG A 218 10.92 -10.74 17.39
C ARG A 218 11.49 -9.31 17.44
N ASN A 219 10.79 -8.38 18.08
CA ASN A 219 11.19 -7.00 18.28
C ASN A 219 10.75 -6.49 19.67
N PRO A 220 11.29 -7.06 20.76
CA PRO A 220 10.83 -6.73 22.11
C PRO A 220 11.06 -5.25 22.47
N SER A 221 12.08 -4.63 21.87
CA SER A 221 12.44 -3.23 22.12
C SER A 221 11.60 -2.21 21.33
N ALA A 222 10.70 -2.64 20.42
CA ALA A 222 10.04 -1.77 19.43
C ALA A 222 11.04 -0.86 18.70
N HIS A 223 12.17 -1.44 18.27
CA HIS A 223 13.18 -0.71 17.53
C HIS A 223 13.17 -1.15 16.06
N CYS A 224 12.82 -0.21 15.18
CA CYS A 224 12.87 -0.39 13.74
C CYS A 224 14.10 0.34 13.21
N LEU A 225 14.72 -0.21 12.16
CA LEU A 225 15.92 0.38 11.57
C LEU A 225 15.64 1.75 10.92
N PHE A 226 14.37 2.00 10.58
CA PHE A 226 13.87 3.21 9.97
C PHE A 226 12.58 3.62 10.66
N ASP A 227 12.32 4.92 10.74
CA ASP A 227 11.02 5.47 11.12
C ASP A 227 10.02 5.11 10.03
N MET A 228 9.35 3.97 10.20
CA MET A 228 8.29 3.53 9.32
C MET A 228 6.96 4.06 9.84
N PRO A 229 6.17 4.77 9.01
CA PRO A 229 4.80 5.09 9.37
C PRO A 229 4.03 3.79 9.61
N GLY A 230 2.95 3.88 10.38
CA GLY A 230 2.06 2.75 10.54
C GLY A 230 1.50 2.32 9.19
N LEU A 231 1.24 1.02 9.05
CA LEU A 231 0.67 0.45 7.83
C LEU A 231 -0.76 -0.01 8.09
N GLU A 232 -1.64 0.22 7.13
CA GLU A 232 -3.04 -0.16 7.24
C GLU A 232 -3.21 -1.66 7.56
N GLY A 233 -4.30 -1.98 8.26
CA GLY A 233 -4.79 -3.34 8.40
C GLY A 233 -4.05 -4.13 9.45
N GLU A 234 -3.38 -3.42 10.35
CA GLU A 234 -2.91 -3.95 11.60
C GLU A 234 -4.12 -4.35 12.42
N CYS A 235 -4.33 -5.66 12.54
CA CYS A 235 -5.13 -6.19 13.62
C CYS A 235 -4.21 -6.18 14.85
N SER A 236 -4.54 -5.41 15.88
CA SER A 236 -3.72 -5.30 17.09
C SER A 236 -4.55 -5.49 18.33
N VAL A 237 -3.93 -6.02 19.39
CA VAL A 237 -4.49 -5.97 20.74
C VAL A 237 -4.56 -4.51 21.17
N GLN A 238 -5.73 -4.04 21.59
CA GLN A 238 -5.85 -2.67 22.09
C GLN A 238 -5.10 -2.56 23.42
N ASP A 239 -3.92 -1.95 23.42
CA ASP A 239 -3.27 -1.58 24.68
C ASP A 239 -4.19 -0.57 25.39
N PRO A 240 -4.58 -0.79 26.66
CA PRO A 240 -5.34 0.21 27.40
C PRO A 240 -4.50 1.49 27.46
N LEU A 241 -5.06 2.61 26.99
CA LEU A 241 -4.46 3.92 27.18
C LEU A 241 -4.13 4.09 28.67
N PRO A 242 -2.92 4.57 29.04
CA PRO A 242 -2.58 4.81 30.42
C PRO A 242 -3.54 5.83 31.02
N GLY A 243 -4.47 5.38 31.87
CA GLY A 243 -5.40 6.23 32.61
C GLY A 243 -6.90 6.03 32.34
N GLN A 244 -7.31 5.10 31.47
CA GLN A 244 -8.73 4.71 31.38
C GLN A 244 -8.97 3.42 32.17
N SER A 245 -9.60 3.56 33.34
CA SER A 245 -10.25 2.43 34.02
C SER A 245 -11.24 1.79 33.06
N SER A 246 -11.21 0.46 32.99
CA SER A 246 -12.15 -0.40 32.29
C SER A 246 -13.58 -0.19 32.80
N HIS A 247 -14.25 0.83 32.27
CA HIS A 247 -15.69 0.97 32.28
C HIS A 247 -16.12 1.12 30.83
N PHE A 248 -16.35 -0.01 30.16
CA PHE A 248 -17.05 -0.03 28.88
C PHE A 248 -18.52 0.21 29.16
N GLU A 249 -18.94 1.47 29.07
CA GLU A 249 -20.34 1.81 28.89
C GLU A 249 -20.73 1.34 27.48
N VAL A 250 -21.46 0.23 27.42
CA VAL A 250 -22.00 -0.35 26.19
C VAL A 250 -23.00 0.65 25.59
N SER A 251 -22.49 1.57 24.77
CA SER A 251 -23.31 2.41 23.93
C SER A 251 -23.66 1.61 22.68
N LEU A 252 -24.89 1.10 22.68
CA LEU A 252 -25.56 0.37 21.59
C LEU A 252 -25.29 1.01 20.23
N LEU A 253 -24.44 0.38 19.42
CA LEU A 253 -24.44 0.45 17.96
C LEU A 253 -24.58 -0.99 17.43
N PRO A 254 -25.34 -1.20 16.34
CA PRO A 254 -25.94 -2.49 16.04
C PRO A 254 -24.89 -3.54 15.66
N GLU A 255 -25.09 -4.72 16.24
CA GLU A 255 -24.34 -5.98 16.13
C GLU A 255 -23.43 -6.13 14.90
N VAL A 256 -22.12 -6.21 15.12
CA VAL A 256 -21.16 -6.65 14.11
C VAL A 256 -20.10 -7.52 14.79
N GLY A 257 -20.41 -8.82 14.95
CA GLY A 257 -19.45 -9.86 15.33
C GLY A 257 -18.67 -9.54 16.60
N CYS A 258 -19.30 -9.89 17.74
CA CYS A 258 -19.43 -9.12 18.98
C CYS A 258 -20.60 -8.12 18.95
#